data_AF-A0AAD5Y3D5-F1
#
_entry.id   AF-A0AAD5Y3D5-F1
#
_cell.length_a   1.000
_cell.length_b   1.000
_cell.length_c   1.000
_cell.angle_alpha   90.00
_cell.angle_beta   90.00
_cell.angle_gamma   90.00
#
_symmetry.space_group_name_H-M   'P 1'
#
loop_
_entity.id
_entity.type
_entity.pdbx_description
1 polymer ?
#
loop_
_entity_poly.entity_id
_entity_poly.type
_entity_poly.pdbx_seq_one_letter_code
_entity_poly.pdbx_strand_id
1 'polypeptide(L)'
;MLTATILFIAASQVYAQSCNATPLEVITQGRENRFGLNGQQVALNPAIPIQRICQKVDPSCAQKCQQATDAAVATGVKGFQDTDPAKLAAMQKLAADFNAALGAGAGAANGNANAGKAAAKKGKKNKNKKKANKAKKAKKGKKGKKGKKGNKKVGKVNASNGAKATGNNNSQAAAGNNNAQAAAGGKFGSCGAPEIKFGLGFDGRKENSFQSFGEFAHGSALNFKVIGDFVCGKLKDQCKAPAAANCNQAVSAGVAAGKSQAAIDAFLGAL
;
A
#
# COMPACT_ATOMS: atom_id res chain seq x y z
N MET A 1 0.46 -32.47 -41.10
CA MET A 1 0.82 -32.54 -39.68
C MET A 1 0.31 -31.27 -38.99
N LEU A 2 -0.81 -31.37 -38.28
CA LEU A 2 -1.43 -30.26 -37.54
C LEU A 2 -1.11 -30.45 -36.04
N THR A 3 -0.26 -29.61 -35.48
CA THR A 3 0.06 -29.61 -34.04
C THR A 3 -0.98 -28.78 -33.29
N ALA A 4 -1.84 -29.45 -32.52
CA ALA A 4 -2.82 -28.84 -31.63
C ALA A 4 -2.18 -28.48 -30.28
N THR A 5 -2.03 -27.19 -30.00
CA THR A 5 -1.52 -26.69 -28.71
C THR A 5 -2.67 -26.59 -27.71
N ILE A 6 -2.73 -27.53 -26.76
CA ILE A 6 -3.67 -27.52 -25.63
C ILE A 6 -3.18 -26.53 -24.57
N LEU A 7 -3.88 -25.41 -24.42
CA LEU A 7 -3.59 -24.38 -23.40
C LEU A 7 -4.33 -24.74 -22.09
N PHE A 8 -3.62 -25.35 -21.14
CA PHE A 8 -4.12 -25.53 -19.77
C PHE A 8 -4.15 -24.19 -19.03
N ILE A 9 -5.32 -23.56 -18.96
CA ILE A 9 -5.59 -22.44 -18.05
C ILE A 9 -5.89 -23.05 -16.67
N ALA A 10 -4.89 -23.10 -15.80
CA ALA A 10 -5.11 -23.40 -14.39
C ALA A 10 -5.85 -22.23 -13.75
N ALA A 11 -7.18 -22.32 -13.66
CA ALA A 11 -7.99 -21.43 -12.84
C ALA A 11 -7.70 -21.76 -11.37
N SER A 12 -6.67 -21.12 -10.80
CA SER A 12 -6.48 -21.12 -9.35
C SER A 12 -7.64 -20.36 -8.73
N GLN A 13 -8.66 -21.08 -8.28
CA GLN A 13 -9.69 -20.55 -7.38
C GLN A 13 -8.98 -20.10 -6.11
N VAL A 14 -8.69 -18.81 -6.02
CA VAL A 14 -8.26 -18.17 -4.79
C VAL A 14 -9.46 -18.24 -3.86
N TYR A 15 -9.52 -19.27 -3.01
CA TYR A 15 -10.45 -19.28 -1.88
C TYR A 15 -10.16 -18.02 -1.06
N ALA A 16 -11.10 -17.08 -1.09
CA ALA A 16 -11.03 -15.87 -0.28
C ALA A 16 -11.21 -16.26 1.18
N GLN A 17 -10.13 -16.70 1.83
CA GLN A 17 -10.12 -16.89 3.27
C GLN A 17 -10.42 -15.56 3.94
N SER A 18 -11.52 -15.52 4.70
CA SER A 18 -11.93 -14.38 5.51
C SER A 18 -10.98 -14.24 6.70
N CYS A 19 -10.34 -13.09 6.82
CA CYS A 19 -9.35 -12.82 7.87
C CYS A 19 -9.98 -12.46 9.23
N ASN A 20 -11.31 -12.56 9.36
CA ASN A 20 -12.09 -12.13 10.54
C ASN A 20 -11.67 -10.75 11.08
N ALA A 21 -11.28 -9.85 10.18
CA ALA A 21 -10.83 -8.52 10.55
C ALA A 21 -12.01 -7.64 10.93
N THR A 22 -11.84 -6.82 11.97
CA THR A 22 -12.77 -5.71 12.25
C THR A 22 -12.80 -4.77 11.06
N PRO A 23 -13.97 -4.39 10.53
CA PRO A 23 -14.06 -3.51 9.38
C PRO A 23 -13.50 -2.12 9.72
N LEU A 24 -12.72 -1.56 8.79
CA LEU A 24 -12.35 -0.16 8.80
C LEU A 24 -13.58 0.69 8.44
N GLU A 25 -13.87 1.71 9.25
CA GLU A 25 -15.03 2.57 9.07
C GLU A 25 -14.59 4.01 8.76
N VAL A 26 -15.41 4.72 7.99
CA VAL A 26 -15.30 6.17 7.82
C VAL A 26 -16.34 6.82 8.73
N ILE A 27 -15.88 7.54 9.74
CA ILE A 27 -16.73 8.22 10.71
C ILE A 27 -16.77 9.71 10.37
N THR A 28 -17.97 10.23 10.14
CA THR A 28 -18.23 11.66 9.93
C THR A 28 -18.84 12.26 11.20
N GLN A 29 -18.16 13.23 11.82
CA GLN A 29 -18.68 14.02 12.93
C GLN A 29 -18.59 15.51 12.60
N GLY A 30 -19.74 16.15 12.37
CA GLY A 30 -19.79 17.55 11.94
C GLY A 30 -19.12 17.74 10.58
N ARG A 31 -18.01 18.48 10.54
CA ARG A 31 -17.20 18.68 9.32
C ARG A 31 -15.98 17.77 9.25
N GLU A 32 -15.75 16.95 10.27
CA GLU A 32 -14.57 16.11 10.36
C GLU A 32 -14.87 14.69 9.91
N ASN A 33 -14.06 14.20 8.95
CA ASN A 33 -14.12 12.86 8.41
C ASN A 33 -12.83 12.12 8.78
N ARG A 34 -12.95 11.03 9.55
CA ARG A 34 -11.81 10.26 10.07
C ARG A 34 -11.99 8.78 9.84
N PHE A 35 -10.88 8.06 9.87
CA PHE A 35 -10.90 6.59 9.91
C PHE A 35 -11.07 6.12 11.36
N GLY A 36 -11.91 5.10 11.53
CA GLY A 36 -12.26 4.58 12.84
C GLY A 36 -12.46 3.07 12.85
N LEU A 37 -12.65 2.56 14.05
CA LEU A 37 -12.88 1.15 14.35
C LEU A 37 -13.97 1.04 15.40
N ASN A 38 -15.00 0.21 15.14
CA ASN A 38 -16.11 -0.01 16.06
C ASN A 38 -16.77 1.30 16.53
N GLY A 39 -17.00 2.25 15.62
CA GLY A 39 -17.56 3.57 15.94
C GLY A 39 -16.63 4.50 16.73
N GLN A 40 -15.39 4.10 17.05
CA GLN A 40 -14.39 4.99 17.67
C GLN A 40 -13.49 5.64 16.62
N GLN A 41 -13.35 6.96 16.70
CA GLN A 41 -12.42 7.70 15.84
C GLN A 41 -10.98 7.50 16.33
N VAL A 42 -10.08 7.13 15.44
CA VAL A 42 -8.69 6.82 15.81
C VAL A 42 -7.71 7.84 15.25
N ALA A 43 -7.81 8.20 13.97
CA ALA A 43 -6.83 9.09 13.35
C ALA A 43 -7.29 9.74 12.03
N LEU A 44 -6.63 10.84 11.67
CA LEU A 44 -6.67 11.41 10.32
C LEU A 44 -5.86 10.58 9.31
N ASN A 45 -4.79 9.90 9.75
CA ASN A 45 -3.99 9.04 8.89
C ASN A 45 -4.54 7.60 8.95
N PRO A 46 -4.94 6.97 7.82
CA PRO A 46 -5.45 5.60 7.81
C PRO A 46 -4.43 4.56 8.28
N ALA A 47 -3.12 4.85 8.22
CA ALA A 47 -2.08 3.87 8.60
C ALA A 47 -2.20 3.39 10.06
N ILE A 48 -2.56 4.28 10.99
CA ILE A 48 -2.66 3.95 12.42
C ILE A 48 -3.80 2.95 12.70
N PRO A 49 -5.06 3.21 12.31
CA PRO A 49 -6.12 2.23 12.51
C PRO A 49 -5.89 0.96 11.70
N ILE A 50 -5.35 1.03 10.48
CA ILE A 50 -5.04 -0.15 9.66
C ILE A 50 -4.01 -1.06 10.35
N GLN A 51 -2.91 -0.51 10.88
CA GLN A 51 -1.92 -1.29 11.61
C GLN A 51 -2.53 -2.00 12.84
N ARG A 52 -3.42 -1.32 13.57
CA ARG A 52 -4.12 -1.93 14.72
C ARG A 52 -5.05 -3.08 14.30
N ILE A 53 -5.66 -3.00 13.11
CA ILE A 53 -6.43 -4.13 12.55
C ILE A 53 -5.48 -5.26 12.22
N CYS A 54 -4.39 -4.98 11.49
CA CYS A 54 -3.43 -6.00 11.05
C CYS A 54 -2.69 -6.70 12.20
N GLN A 55 -2.58 -6.07 13.37
CA GLN A 55 -2.03 -6.72 14.57
C GLN A 55 -3.00 -7.74 15.19
N LYS A 56 -4.29 -7.68 14.86
CA LYS A 56 -5.34 -8.54 15.43
C LYS A 56 -5.86 -9.60 14.46
N VAL A 57 -5.49 -9.54 13.19
CA VAL A 57 -5.86 -10.58 12.22
C VAL A 57 -5.08 -11.86 12.48
N ASP A 58 -5.64 -12.98 12.01
CA ASP A 58 -4.95 -14.27 12.06
C ASP A 58 -3.58 -14.18 11.34
N PRO A 59 -2.51 -14.81 11.86
CA PRO A 59 -1.18 -14.80 11.22
C PRO A 59 -1.19 -15.25 9.76
N SER A 60 -2.08 -16.16 9.37
CA SER A 60 -2.25 -16.59 7.96
C SER A 60 -2.66 -15.44 7.02
N CYS A 61 -3.20 -14.35 7.58
CA CYS A 61 -3.62 -13.14 6.87
C CYS A 61 -2.62 -11.99 6.94
N ALA A 62 -1.49 -12.13 7.64
CA ALA A 62 -0.53 -11.04 7.83
C ALA A 62 -0.05 -10.44 6.50
N GLN A 63 0.29 -11.29 5.52
CA GLN A 63 0.76 -10.84 4.21
C GLN A 63 -0.35 -10.11 3.43
N LYS A 64 -1.59 -10.61 3.46
CA LYS A 64 -2.74 -9.93 2.82
C LYS A 64 -3.03 -8.58 3.47
N CYS A 65 -2.93 -8.51 4.80
CA CYS A 65 -3.13 -7.27 5.53
C CYS A 65 -2.05 -6.23 5.22
N GLN A 66 -0.80 -6.67 5.11
CA GLN A 66 0.30 -5.79 4.67
C GLN A 66 0.07 -5.26 3.25
N GLN A 67 -0.29 -6.13 2.30
CA GLN A 67 -0.61 -5.71 0.92
C GLN A 67 -1.78 -4.71 0.87
N ALA A 68 -2.83 -4.95 1.65
CA ALA A 68 -3.97 -4.03 1.77
C ALA A 68 -3.56 -2.70 2.40
N THR A 69 -2.63 -2.72 3.36
CA THR A 69 -2.05 -1.52 3.99
C THR A 69 -1.26 -0.70 2.98
N ASP A 70 -0.37 -1.34 2.22
CA ASP A 70 0.46 -0.67 1.22
C ASP A 70 -0.40 -0.06 0.11
N ALA A 71 -1.43 -0.79 -0.34
CA ALA A 71 -2.41 -0.28 -1.30
C ALA A 71 -3.17 0.94 -0.76
N ALA A 72 -3.61 0.90 0.50
CA ALA A 72 -4.29 2.01 1.15
C ALA A 72 -3.39 3.25 1.26
N VAL A 73 -2.13 3.08 1.69
CA VAL A 73 -1.16 4.17 1.79
C VAL A 73 -0.84 4.77 0.43
N ALA A 74 -0.71 3.93 -0.60
CA ALA A 74 -0.44 4.37 -1.97
C ALA A 74 -1.53 5.28 -2.55
N THR A 75 -2.77 5.19 -2.07
CA THR A 75 -3.85 6.11 -2.51
C THR A 75 -3.63 7.56 -2.08
N GLY A 76 -2.82 7.79 -1.04
CA GLY A 76 -2.62 9.11 -0.43
C GLY A 76 -3.86 9.69 0.27
N VAL A 77 -4.97 8.94 0.37
CA VAL A 77 -6.21 9.40 1.00
C VAL A 77 -6.02 9.53 2.50
N LYS A 78 -6.37 10.68 3.06
CA LYS A 78 -6.32 10.99 4.50
C LYS A 78 -7.67 11.54 4.94
N GLY A 79 -7.93 11.48 6.24
CA GLY A 79 -9.02 12.20 6.88
C GLY A 79 -8.90 13.71 6.65
N PHE A 80 -10.05 14.38 6.62
CA PHE A 80 -10.15 15.79 6.24
C PHE A 80 -11.30 16.49 6.99
N GLN A 81 -11.23 17.82 7.09
CA GLN A 81 -12.19 18.66 7.84
C GLN A 81 -13.10 19.52 6.94
N ASP A 82 -13.53 18.96 5.81
CA ASP A 82 -14.44 19.63 4.86
C ASP A 82 -15.70 18.79 4.61
N THR A 83 -16.69 19.40 3.94
CA THR A 83 -17.90 18.72 3.46
C THR A 83 -17.79 18.29 2.00
N ASP A 84 -16.58 18.09 1.48
CA ASP A 84 -16.34 17.69 0.09
C ASP A 84 -16.79 16.23 -0.14
N PRO A 85 -17.87 16.01 -0.92
CA PRO A 85 -18.39 14.66 -1.14
C PRO A 85 -17.43 13.76 -1.93
N ALA A 86 -16.53 14.34 -2.75
CA ALA A 86 -15.58 13.56 -3.53
C ALA A 86 -14.48 12.97 -2.65
N LYS A 87 -13.95 13.76 -1.71
CA LYS A 87 -12.98 13.27 -0.71
C LYS A 87 -13.62 12.22 0.21
N LEU A 88 -14.89 12.41 0.59
CA LEU A 88 -15.63 11.43 1.40
C LEU A 88 -15.79 10.11 0.65
N ALA A 89 -16.18 10.15 -0.62
CA ALA A 89 -16.28 8.95 -1.47
C ALA A 89 -14.95 8.23 -1.62
N ALA A 90 -13.83 8.97 -1.73
CA ALA A 90 -12.49 8.38 -1.78
C ALA A 90 -12.13 7.65 -0.48
N MET A 91 -12.42 8.23 0.69
CA MET A 91 -12.24 7.56 1.99
C MET A 91 -13.09 6.29 2.09
N GLN A 92 -14.38 6.37 1.71
CA GLN A 92 -15.29 5.23 1.75
C GLN A 92 -14.82 4.11 0.82
N LYS A 93 -14.35 4.45 -0.39
CA LYS A 93 -13.77 3.49 -1.32
C LYS A 93 -12.53 2.81 -0.74
N LEU A 94 -11.63 3.56 -0.13
CA LEU A 94 -10.44 2.99 0.52
C LEU A 94 -10.81 2.01 1.64
N ALA A 95 -11.77 2.37 2.49
CA ALA A 95 -12.26 1.48 3.54
C ALA A 95 -12.90 0.21 2.97
N ALA A 96 -13.70 0.34 1.92
CA ALA A 96 -14.32 -0.79 1.24
C ALA A 96 -13.28 -1.73 0.59
N ASP A 97 -12.30 -1.18 -0.13
CA ASP A 97 -11.24 -1.95 -0.78
C ASP A 97 -10.40 -2.71 0.27
N PHE A 98 -10.07 -2.05 1.39
CA PHE A 98 -9.35 -2.67 2.51
C PHE A 98 -10.16 -3.81 3.15
N ASN A 99 -11.44 -3.58 3.45
CA ASN A 99 -12.32 -4.58 4.04
C ASN A 99 -12.56 -5.78 3.08
N ALA A 100 -12.65 -5.51 1.78
CA ALA A 100 -12.76 -6.54 0.75
C ALA A 100 -11.49 -7.40 0.68
N ALA A 101 -10.31 -6.79 0.74
CA ALA A 101 -9.04 -7.51 0.74
C ALA A 101 -8.89 -8.47 1.93
N LEU A 102 -9.48 -8.12 3.08
CA LEU A 102 -9.48 -8.96 4.29
C LEU A 102 -10.65 -9.94 4.36
N GLY A 103 -11.53 -9.96 3.35
CA GLY A 103 -12.72 -10.82 3.36
C GLY A 103 -13.71 -10.46 4.48
N ALA A 104 -13.64 -9.25 5.04
CA ALA A 104 -14.58 -8.75 6.05
C ALA A 104 -15.91 -8.29 5.42
N GLY A 105 -16.05 -8.37 4.08
CA GLY A 105 -17.02 -7.59 3.31
C GLY A 105 -18.12 -8.34 2.55
N ALA A 106 -18.33 -9.65 2.73
CA ALA A 106 -19.40 -10.34 1.98
C ALA A 106 -20.84 -9.94 2.43
N GLY A 107 -20.99 -9.22 3.55
CA GLY A 107 -22.31 -8.85 4.10
C GLY A 107 -22.72 -7.37 3.98
N ALA A 108 -21.85 -6.46 3.50
CA ALA A 108 -22.07 -5.01 3.67
C ALA A 108 -22.08 -4.19 2.36
N ALA A 109 -22.12 -4.83 1.19
CA ALA A 109 -22.08 -4.12 -0.10
C ALA A 109 -23.45 -3.61 -0.61
N ASN A 110 -24.54 -3.71 0.16
CA ASN A 110 -25.86 -3.27 -0.30
C ASN A 110 -26.55 -2.35 0.73
N GLY A 111 -26.05 -1.13 0.88
CA GLY A 111 -26.59 -0.21 1.87
C GLY A 111 -26.07 1.22 1.85
N ASN A 112 -25.75 1.81 0.69
CA ASN A 112 -25.69 3.27 0.62
C ASN A 112 -26.14 3.81 -0.75
N ALA A 113 -27.41 3.59 -1.04
CA ALA A 113 -28.16 4.32 -2.04
C ALA A 113 -29.37 5.01 -1.40
N ASN A 114 -29.22 5.66 -0.24
CA ASN A 114 -30.19 6.66 0.23
C ASN A 114 -29.71 7.44 1.46
N ALA A 115 -29.07 8.58 1.24
CA ALA A 115 -29.00 9.66 2.23
C ALA A 115 -29.23 10.98 1.51
N GLY A 116 -30.47 11.15 1.02
CA GLY A 116 -30.85 12.33 0.26
C GLY A 116 -32.35 12.44 0.00
N LYS A 117 -33.21 12.06 0.95
CA LYS A 117 -34.64 12.44 0.91
C LYS A 117 -35.30 12.36 2.29
N ALA A 118 -36.04 13.44 2.59
CA ALA A 118 -37.07 13.62 3.61
C ALA A 118 -36.65 13.99 5.05
N ALA A 119 -36.56 15.30 5.29
CA ALA A 119 -37.16 15.91 6.48
C ALA A 119 -38.18 16.98 6.02
N ALA A 120 -39.32 16.52 5.52
CA ALA A 120 -40.53 17.31 5.38
C ALA A 120 -41.61 16.66 6.24
N LYS A 121 -41.74 17.09 7.50
CA LYS A 121 -42.96 16.85 8.29
C LYS A 121 -43.79 18.13 8.34
N LYS A 122 -45.00 17.98 7.81
CA LYS A 122 -46.13 18.91 7.87
C LYS A 122 -46.52 19.17 9.33
N GLY A 123 -46.74 20.43 9.69
CA GLY A 123 -47.31 20.85 10.96
C GLY A 123 -48.05 22.18 10.81
N LYS A 124 -49.36 22.08 10.55
CA LYS A 124 -50.48 22.99 10.83
C LYS A 124 -50.30 24.52 10.73
N LYS A 125 -51.15 25.06 9.84
CA LYS A 125 -51.72 26.42 9.74
C LYS A 125 -51.56 27.29 11.00
N ASN A 126 -50.93 28.46 10.85
CA ASN A 126 -51.47 29.66 11.46
C ASN A 126 -51.32 30.86 10.50
N LYS A 127 -52.41 31.58 10.31
CA LYS A 127 -52.49 32.78 9.47
C LYS A 127 -51.94 33.94 10.29
N ASN A 128 -50.92 34.66 9.83
CA ASN A 128 -50.99 36.11 9.89
C ASN A 128 -50.08 36.85 8.91
N LYS A 129 -50.67 37.96 8.48
CA LYS A 129 -50.34 39.01 7.50
C LYS A 129 -48.92 39.61 7.52
N LYS A 130 -48.60 40.15 6.31
CA LYS A 130 -47.74 41.33 5.97
C LYS A 130 -46.23 41.11 6.16
N LYS A 131 -45.32 41.69 5.35
CA LYS A 131 -45.38 42.70 4.28
C LYS A 131 -44.11 42.54 3.41
N ALA A 132 -44.15 43.17 2.24
CA ALA A 132 -43.18 43.21 1.16
C ALA A 132 -41.69 43.41 1.55
N ASN A 133 -40.77 42.86 0.73
CA ASN A 133 -39.90 43.72 -0.07
C ASN A 133 -39.25 42.98 -1.25
N LYS A 134 -38.88 43.79 -2.23
CA LYS A 134 -38.78 43.54 -3.67
C LYS A 134 -37.41 44.03 -4.12
N ALA A 135 -36.59 43.22 -4.80
CA ALA A 135 -35.57 43.63 -5.79
C ALA A 135 -34.85 42.36 -6.31
N LYS A 136 -35.05 41.93 -7.56
CA LYS A 136 -34.52 42.41 -8.86
C LYS A 136 -33.10 41.90 -9.18
N LYS A 137 -33.06 41.02 -10.21
CA LYS A 137 -32.17 40.92 -11.41
C LYS A 137 -30.63 40.83 -11.15
N ALA A 138 -29.79 40.12 -11.90
CA ALA A 138 -29.76 39.92 -13.36
C ALA A 138 -28.70 38.88 -13.80
N LYS A 139 -28.96 38.20 -14.94
CA LYS A 139 -28.06 37.86 -16.08
C LYS A 139 -26.77 37.03 -15.87
N LYS A 140 -26.15 36.38 -16.86
CA LYS A 140 -26.49 35.65 -18.11
C LYS A 140 -25.13 35.26 -18.76
N GLY A 141 -24.97 34.01 -19.18
CA GLY A 141 -24.03 33.57 -20.23
C GLY A 141 -22.66 33.02 -19.76
N LYS A 142 -21.91 32.21 -20.53
CA LYS A 142 -22.12 31.47 -21.80
C LYS A 142 -20.81 30.67 -22.06
N LYS A 143 -20.90 29.48 -22.69
CA LYS A 143 -19.89 28.75 -23.52
C LYS A 143 -18.54 28.38 -22.84
N GLY A 144 -17.99 27.17 -22.90
CA GLY A 144 -18.04 26.09 -23.89
C GLY A 144 -16.63 25.89 -24.48
N LYS A 145 -16.03 24.69 -24.38
CA LYS A 145 -14.95 24.23 -25.28
C LYS A 145 -14.75 22.71 -25.24
N LYS A 146 -14.60 22.15 -26.44
CA LYS A 146 -14.39 20.74 -26.84
C LYS A 146 -12.89 20.40 -26.92
N GLY A 147 -12.55 19.11 -26.86
CA GLY A 147 -11.33 18.52 -27.46
C GLY A 147 -11.11 17.05 -27.01
N LYS A 148 -11.43 16.05 -27.86
CA LYS A 148 -10.52 15.22 -28.71
C LYS A 148 -9.69 14.19 -27.91
N LYS A 149 -10.01 12.88 -27.99
CA LYS A 149 -9.57 11.81 -28.94
C LYS A 149 -8.10 11.38 -28.78
N GLY A 150 -7.87 10.06 -28.61
CA GLY A 150 -6.60 9.41 -29.00
C GLY A 150 -6.30 8.06 -28.35
N ASN A 151 -6.34 6.98 -29.14
CA ASN A 151 -5.92 5.59 -28.86
C ASN A 151 -4.51 5.44 -28.31
N LYS A 152 -4.21 4.35 -27.57
CA LYS A 152 -3.17 3.38 -28.01
C LYS A 152 -3.23 2.04 -27.26
N LYS A 153 -3.13 0.97 -28.04
CA LYS A 153 -3.07 -0.46 -27.68
C LYS A 153 -1.64 -0.94 -27.92
N VAL A 154 -0.91 -1.41 -26.92
CA VAL A 154 0.32 -2.24 -26.97
C VAL A 154 0.50 -2.78 -25.54
N GLY A 155 0.90 -3.99 -25.20
CA GLY A 155 1.32 -5.20 -25.90
C GLY A 155 1.62 -6.24 -24.80
N LYS A 156 1.34 -7.49 -25.10
CA LYS A 156 1.52 -8.67 -24.24
C LYS A 156 2.97 -9.15 -24.37
N VAL A 157 3.63 -9.54 -23.27
CA VAL A 157 4.83 -10.40 -23.30
C VAL A 157 4.76 -11.44 -22.17
N ASN A 158 5.34 -12.60 -22.48
CA ASN A 158 5.13 -13.93 -21.89
C ASN A 158 6.02 -14.26 -20.68
N ALA A 159 5.44 -15.06 -19.78
CA ALA A 159 5.88 -16.26 -19.05
C ALA A 159 7.36 -16.62 -18.83
N SER A 160 7.64 -17.18 -17.63
CA SER A 160 8.33 -18.47 -17.28
C SER A 160 9.08 -18.32 -15.93
N ASN A 161 9.28 -19.27 -14.99
CA ASN A 161 8.84 -20.63 -14.68
C ASN A 161 9.41 -20.99 -13.28
N GLY A 162 8.73 -21.88 -12.52
CA GLY A 162 9.29 -22.77 -11.48
C GLY A 162 9.69 -22.14 -10.13
N ALA A 163 9.64 -22.79 -8.97
CA ALA A 163 9.21 -24.12 -8.57
C ALA A 163 8.82 -24.08 -7.08
N LYS A 164 7.83 -24.90 -6.71
CA LYS A 164 7.34 -25.12 -5.36
C LYS A 164 8.16 -26.21 -4.68
N ALA A 165 8.76 -25.94 -3.52
CA ALA A 165 9.23 -26.96 -2.60
C ALA A 165 8.58 -26.73 -1.22
N THR A 166 7.73 -27.67 -0.85
CA THR A 166 7.09 -27.82 0.46
C THR A 166 8.06 -28.52 1.42
N GLY A 167 8.20 -28.02 2.64
CA GLY A 167 8.87 -28.69 3.75
C GLY A 167 8.51 -28.02 5.07
N ASN A 168 7.55 -28.61 5.78
CA ASN A 168 7.10 -28.20 7.12
C ASN A 168 8.04 -28.76 8.21
N ASN A 169 8.32 -28.00 9.27
CA ASN A 169 7.82 -28.21 10.64
C ASN A 169 8.71 -27.55 11.71
N ASN A 170 8.10 -26.56 12.38
CA ASN A 170 7.98 -26.39 13.83
C ASN A 170 9.20 -26.58 14.75
N SER A 171 9.70 -25.49 15.37
CA SER A 171 9.55 -25.23 16.82
C SER A 171 10.37 -24.02 17.31
N GLN A 172 9.64 -23.09 17.94
CA GLN A 172 9.96 -22.11 19.00
C GLN A 172 11.41 -21.69 19.36
N ALA A 173 11.56 -20.36 19.32
CA ALA A 173 12.15 -19.47 20.33
C ALA A 173 13.67 -19.44 20.57
N ALA A 174 14.32 -18.38 20.07
CA ALA A 174 15.07 -17.40 20.88
C ALA A 174 15.62 -16.27 20.00
N ALA A 175 15.64 -15.06 20.53
CA ALA A 175 16.16 -13.86 19.89
C ALA A 175 17.65 -14.00 19.53
N GLY A 176 17.98 -13.61 18.30
CA GLY A 176 19.36 -13.57 17.79
C GLY A 176 19.34 -13.65 16.27
N ASN A 177 19.22 -12.49 15.60
CA ASN A 177 19.43 -12.40 14.16
C ASN A 177 20.93 -12.59 13.87
N ASN A 178 21.42 -13.80 14.06
CA ASN A 178 22.69 -14.25 13.51
C ASN A 178 22.41 -14.74 12.10
N ASN A 179 22.45 -13.81 11.17
CA ASN A 179 22.64 -14.11 9.76
C ASN A 179 24.07 -14.65 9.59
N ALA A 180 24.27 -15.93 9.91
CA ALA A 180 25.52 -16.65 9.65
C ALA A 180 25.15 -18.03 9.06
N GLN A 181 25.16 -18.18 7.73
CA GLN A 181 26.31 -18.48 6.86
C GLN A 181 26.43 -20.00 6.64
N ALA A 182 26.24 -20.45 5.40
CA ALA A 182 27.00 -21.57 4.85
C ALA A 182 27.03 -21.46 3.31
N ALA A 183 28.25 -21.46 2.78
CA ALA A 183 28.62 -21.17 1.42
C ALA A 183 28.35 -22.34 0.46
N ALA A 184 27.74 -22.02 -0.68
CA ALA A 184 27.94 -22.61 -2.00
C ALA A 184 27.18 -21.73 -3.02
N GLY A 185 27.81 -20.66 -3.50
CA GLY A 185 27.36 -19.88 -4.68
C GLY A 185 25.87 -19.55 -4.73
N GLY A 186 25.33 -18.92 -3.67
CA GLY A 186 23.94 -18.45 -3.69
C GLY A 186 23.74 -17.26 -4.64
N LYS A 187 22.59 -16.59 -4.55
CA LYS A 187 22.32 -15.36 -5.33
C LYS A 187 23.37 -14.25 -5.16
N PHE A 188 24.16 -14.32 -4.08
CA PHE A 188 25.25 -13.39 -3.74
C PHE A 188 26.65 -13.88 -4.11
N GLY A 189 26.77 -14.99 -4.84
CA GLY A 189 28.05 -15.50 -5.32
C GLY A 189 28.93 -16.02 -4.18
N SER A 190 30.19 -15.57 -4.14
CA SER A 190 31.15 -15.93 -3.07
C SER A 190 30.95 -15.17 -1.77
N CYS A 191 30.14 -14.10 -1.76
CA CYS A 191 29.86 -13.31 -0.57
C CYS A 191 28.61 -13.80 0.16
N GLY A 192 28.47 -13.39 1.42
CA GLY A 192 27.23 -13.47 2.19
C GLY A 192 26.15 -12.51 1.69
N ALA A 193 25.00 -12.54 2.34
CA ALA A 193 23.92 -11.58 2.07
C ALA A 193 24.32 -10.18 2.60
N PRO A 194 24.05 -9.10 1.85
CA PRO A 194 24.36 -7.75 2.31
C PRO A 194 23.51 -7.35 3.51
N GLU A 195 24.16 -6.85 4.56
CA GLU A 195 23.50 -6.30 5.74
C GLU A 195 23.50 -4.77 5.65
N ILE A 196 22.30 -4.17 5.65
CA ILE A 196 22.11 -2.71 5.61
C ILE A 196 21.19 -2.33 6.77
N LYS A 197 21.52 -1.25 7.49
CA LYS A 197 20.66 -0.69 8.56
C LYS A 197 20.32 0.77 8.26
N PHE A 198 19.19 1.21 8.78
CA PHE A 198 18.75 2.60 8.76
C PHE A 198 18.59 3.11 10.19
N GLY A 199 19.29 4.19 10.55
CA GLY A 199 19.29 4.68 11.92
C GLY A 199 20.10 5.95 12.14
N LEU A 200 20.11 6.40 13.40
CA LEU A 200 20.87 7.56 13.88
C LEU A 200 22.30 7.18 14.27
N GLY A 201 23.19 8.18 14.30
CA GLY A 201 24.53 8.05 14.90
C GLY A 201 25.57 7.36 14.02
N PHE A 202 25.20 6.90 12.83
CA PHE A 202 26.15 6.33 11.87
C PHE A 202 27.13 7.40 11.38
N ASP A 203 28.42 7.14 11.57
CA ASP A 203 29.54 8.06 11.32
C ASP A 203 29.36 9.46 11.94
N GLY A 204 28.75 9.51 13.14
CA GLY A 204 28.54 10.77 13.87
C GLY A 204 27.46 11.68 13.28
N ARG A 205 26.68 11.21 12.31
CA ARG A 205 25.54 11.97 11.76
C ARG A 205 24.40 12.07 12.78
N LYS A 206 23.73 13.23 12.78
CA LYS A 206 22.56 13.51 13.63
C LYS A 206 21.25 13.11 12.96
N GLU A 207 21.25 12.93 11.64
CA GLU A 207 20.11 12.49 10.86
C GLU A 207 20.11 10.99 10.65
N ASN A 208 18.92 10.41 10.41
CA ASN A 208 18.84 9.00 10.02
C ASN A 208 19.56 8.79 8.68
N SER A 209 20.42 7.79 8.63
CA SER A 209 21.21 7.42 7.45
C SER A 209 21.26 5.91 7.28
N PHE A 210 21.69 5.49 6.09
CA PHE A 210 21.92 4.10 5.74
C PHE A 210 23.38 3.76 5.94
N GLN A 211 23.66 2.58 6.48
CA GLN A 211 25.02 2.04 6.56
C GLN A 211 24.98 0.54 6.27
N SER A 212 25.93 0.06 5.48
CA SER A 212 26.13 -1.36 5.23
C SER A 212 27.26 -1.91 6.12
N PHE A 213 27.15 -3.19 6.47
CA PHE A 213 28.01 -3.87 7.45
C PHE A 213 28.62 -5.16 6.86
N GLY A 214 29.53 -5.77 7.62
CA GLY A 214 30.17 -7.03 7.25
C GLY A 214 31.05 -6.90 6.01
N GLU A 215 30.96 -7.88 5.10
CA GLU A 215 31.70 -7.90 3.83
C GLU A 215 31.35 -6.74 2.89
N PHE A 216 30.23 -6.06 3.16
CA PHE A 216 29.74 -4.90 2.43
C PHE A 216 29.92 -3.61 3.23
N ALA A 217 30.82 -3.54 4.21
CA ALA A 217 31.02 -2.35 5.02
C ALA A 217 31.31 -1.09 4.16
N HIS A 218 30.52 -0.04 4.39
CA HIS A 218 30.68 1.28 3.76
C HIS A 218 30.29 2.38 4.75
N GLY A 219 30.82 3.59 4.54
CA GLY A 219 30.41 4.76 5.29
C GLY A 219 28.92 5.08 5.12
N SER A 220 28.36 5.81 6.08
CA SER A 220 26.95 6.14 6.15
C SER A 220 26.54 7.19 5.12
N ALA A 221 25.36 7.02 4.54
CA ALA A 221 24.81 7.91 3.54
C ALA A 221 23.34 8.24 3.80
N LEU A 222 22.96 9.51 3.58
CA LEU A 222 21.56 9.95 3.67
C LEU A 222 20.70 9.47 2.50
N ASN A 223 21.34 9.16 1.36
CA ASN A 223 20.68 8.71 0.16
C ASN A 223 20.95 7.22 -0.04
N PHE A 224 19.88 6.43 -0.09
CA PHE A 224 19.97 4.98 -0.25
C PHE A 224 20.74 4.59 -1.52
N LYS A 225 20.64 5.38 -2.59
CA LYS A 225 21.34 5.09 -3.86
C LYS A 225 22.84 4.88 -3.67
N VAL A 226 23.46 5.64 -2.76
CA VAL A 226 24.91 5.53 -2.48
C VAL A 226 25.27 4.17 -1.89
N ILE A 227 24.50 3.70 -0.89
CA ILE A 227 24.71 2.39 -0.29
C ILE A 227 24.35 1.27 -1.27
N GLY A 228 23.22 1.40 -1.97
CA GLY A 228 22.76 0.41 -2.93
C GLY A 228 23.75 0.20 -4.09
N ASP A 229 24.26 1.30 -4.68
CA ASP A 229 25.27 1.24 -5.75
C ASP A 229 26.56 0.58 -5.26
N PHE A 230 27.01 0.90 -4.03
CA PHE A 230 28.21 0.30 -3.44
C PHE A 230 28.05 -1.22 -3.27
N VAL A 231 26.95 -1.65 -2.65
CA VAL A 231 26.64 -3.09 -2.48
C VAL A 231 26.60 -3.79 -3.83
N CYS A 232 26.01 -3.15 -4.84
CA CYS A 232 25.95 -3.68 -6.18
C CYS A 232 27.30 -3.81 -6.88
N GLY A 233 28.19 -2.83 -6.72
CA GLY A 233 29.57 -2.92 -7.19
C GLY A 233 30.31 -4.10 -6.54
N LYS A 234 30.16 -4.27 -5.22
CA LYS A 234 30.74 -5.40 -4.49
C LYS A 234 30.21 -6.75 -4.99
N LEU A 235 28.90 -6.87 -5.13
CA LEU A 235 28.24 -8.06 -5.67
C LEU A 235 28.78 -8.42 -7.06
N LYS A 236 28.95 -7.44 -7.94
CA LYS A 236 29.45 -7.65 -9.30
C LYS A 236 30.94 -8.02 -9.33
N ASP A 237 31.76 -7.22 -8.67
CA ASP A 237 33.21 -7.23 -8.91
C ASP A 237 33.93 -8.21 -8.00
N GLN A 238 33.56 -8.25 -6.71
CA GLN A 238 34.22 -9.09 -5.70
C GLN A 238 33.49 -10.42 -5.54
N CYS A 239 32.16 -10.38 -5.43
CA CYS A 239 31.38 -11.56 -5.11
C CYS A 239 31.06 -12.44 -6.33
N LYS A 240 31.19 -11.90 -7.55
CA LYS A 240 30.73 -12.53 -8.80
C LYS A 240 29.28 -13.05 -8.68
N ALA A 241 28.43 -12.25 -8.04
CA ALA A 241 27.06 -12.61 -7.69
C ALA A 241 26.12 -12.53 -8.90
N PRO A 242 25.28 -13.54 -9.16
CA PRO A 242 24.27 -13.45 -10.21
C PRO A 242 23.21 -12.37 -9.93
N ALA A 243 22.90 -12.07 -8.66
CA ALA A 243 21.99 -10.97 -8.29
C ALA A 243 22.48 -9.59 -8.75
N ALA A 244 23.77 -9.44 -9.10
CA ALA A 244 24.30 -8.20 -9.66
C ALA A 244 23.61 -7.80 -10.97
N ALA A 245 22.96 -8.74 -11.69
CA ALA A 245 22.17 -8.42 -12.88
C ALA A 245 20.93 -7.55 -12.54
N ASN A 246 20.36 -7.70 -11.34
CA ASN A 246 19.16 -6.98 -10.91
C ASN A 246 19.47 -5.64 -10.22
N CYS A 247 20.75 -5.30 -10.08
CA CYS A 247 21.18 -4.20 -9.23
C CYS A 247 20.54 -2.84 -9.54
N ASN A 248 20.43 -2.47 -10.81
CA ASN A 248 19.80 -1.19 -11.18
C ASN A 248 18.32 -1.15 -10.76
N GLN A 249 17.60 -2.26 -10.90
CA GLN A 249 16.21 -2.38 -10.47
C GLN A 249 16.11 -2.35 -8.95
N ALA A 250 16.97 -3.09 -8.25
CA ALA A 250 17.01 -3.14 -6.80
C ALA A 250 17.28 -1.77 -6.18
N VAL A 251 18.29 -1.05 -6.69
CA VAL A 251 18.60 0.32 -6.23
C VAL A 251 17.42 1.25 -6.48
N SER A 252 16.78 1.16 -7.65
CA SER A 252 15.62 1.97 -7.97
C SER A 252 14.43 1.69 -7.04
N ALA A 253 14.20 0.43 -6.69
CA ALA A 253 13.16 0.03 -5.75
C ALA A 253 13.42 0.58 -4.34
N GLY A 254 14.67 0.49 -3.86
CA GLY A 254 15.07 1.06 -2.58
C GLY A 254 14.91 2.58 -2.54
N VAL A 255 15.37 3.28 -3.59
CA VAL A 255 15.21 4.75 -3.70
C VAL A 255 13.73 5.15 -3.70
N ALA A 256 12.87 4.42 -4.40
CA ALA A 256 11.44 4.70 -4.46
C ALA A 256 10.73 4.55 -3.09
N ALA A 257 11.23 3.67 -2.23
CA ALA A 257 10.72 3.47 -0.87
C ALA A 257 11.25 4.49 0.16
N GLY A 258 12.11 5.42 -0.24
CA GLY A 258 12.48 6.61 0.54
C GLY A 258 13.53 6.38 1.62
N LYS A 259 13.54 7.22 2.67
CA LYS A 259 14.52 7.16 3.77
C LYS A 259 13.96 6.37 4.95
N SER A 260 13.86 5.04 4.79
CA SER A 260 13.29 4.16 5.81
C SER A 260 13.79 2.73 5.69
N GLN A 261 13.45 1.88 6.66
CA GLN A 261 13.68 0.43 6.57
C GLN A 261 13.05 -0.19 5.31
N ALA A 262 11.92 0.35 4.84
CA ALA A 262 11.26 -0.13 3.63
C ALA A 262 12.15 0.00 2.36
N ALA A 263 13.10 0.93 2.35
CA ALA A 263 14.09 1.03 1.26
C ALA A 263 15.06 -0.14 1.24
N ILE A 264 15.47 -0.61 2.41
CA ILE A 264 16.33 -1.78 2.55
C ILE A 264 15.56 -3.02 2.11
N ASP A 265 14.32 -3.18 2.57
CA ASP A 265 13.49 -4.33 2.25
C ASP A 265 13.16 -4.38 0.74
N ALA A 266 12.85 -3.24 0.13
CA ALA A 266 12.60 -3.14 -1.32
C ALA A 266 13.85 -3.46 -2.17
N PHE A 267 15.02 -3.04 -1.71
CA PHE A 267 16.29 -3.37 -2.37
C PHE A 267 16.62 -4.85 -2.26
N LEU A 268 16.59 -5.41 -1.04
CA LEU A 268 16.92 -6.82 -0.81
C LEU A 268 15.90 -7.77 -1.48
N GLY A 269 14.63 -7.39 -1.54
CA GLY A 269 13.60 -8.14 -2.25
C GLY A 269 13.73 -8.12 -3.78
N ALA A 270 14.50 -7.18 -4.33
CA ALA A 270 14.72 -7.01 -5.76
C ALA A 270 16.10 -7.48 -6.25
N LEU A 271 16.97 -7.95 -5.35
CA LEU A 271 18.25 -8.60 -5.67
C LEU A 271 18.06 -10.08 -5.97
#